data_AF-A0A2H3UAI4-F1
#
_entry.id   AF-A0A2H3UAI4-F1
#
_cell.length_a   1.000
_cell.length_b   1.000
_cell.length_c   1.000
_cell.angle_alpha   90.00
_cell.angle_beta   90.00
_cell.angle_gamma   90.00
#
_symmetry.space_group_name_H-M   'P 1'
#
loop_
_entity.id
_entity.type
_entity.pdbx_description
1 polymer ?
#
loop_
_entity_poly.entity_id
_entity_poly.type
_entity_poly.pdbx_seq_one_letter_code
_entity_poly.pdbx_strand_id
1 'polypeptide(L)'
;MWFVNPWEAAFGLSSILLVASTVSALATTANSVDTYDYVIVGSGPGGGPLAVNLARAGFRTLLLEAGDDDSAAMITNAIALTNTADTTALTWTYWVRHYDDVELTKKYQHLTWRLPNGNLWVGPGSSAPAGAEIVGIQYPRGATLGGSSIVNSALTVLPANSDWDYIKNLTGDDSWK
;
A
#
# COMPACT_ATOMS: atom_id res chain seq x y z
N MET A 1 -32.03 47.50 -31.32
CA MET A 1 -32.42 48.93 -31.41
C MET A 1 -33.82 49.04 -30.80
N TRP A 2 -34.04 50.07 -29.98
CA TRP A 2 -35.30 50.54 -29.36
C TRP A 2 -36.64 50.05 -29.97
N PHE A 3 -37.73 49.78 -29.24
CA PHE A 3 -38.12 50.03 -27.83
C PHE A 3 -38.76 48.73 -27.23
N VAL A 4 -39.72 48.60 -26.27
CA VAL A 4 -40.63 49.51 -25.53
C VAL A 4 -41.06 48.91 -24.17
N ASN A 5 -41.48 49.78 -23.25
CA ASN A 5 -42.43 49.57 -22.13
C ASN A 5 -43.73 50.36 -22.50
N PRO A 6 -44.93 50.25 -21.86
CA PRO A 6 -45.12 50.12 -20.41
C PRO A 6 -46.41 49.41 -19.87
N TRP A 7 -46.46 49.31 -18.54
CA TRP A 7 -47.61 49.34 -17.58
C TRP A 7 -48.89 48.49 -17.78
N GLU A 8 -49.24 47.74 -16.72
CA GLU A 8 -50.56 47.54 -16.05
C GLU A 8 -50.39 46.35 -15.06
N ALA A 9 -51.08 46.21 -13.92
CA ALA A 9 -51.88 47.13 -13.12
C ALA A 9 -51.95 46.63 -11.63
N ALA A 10 -52.63 47.42 -10.79
CA ALA A 10 -53.09 47.20 -9.40
C ALA A 10 -52.85 45.84 -8.66
N PHE A 11 -52.47 45.96 -7.38
CA PHE A 11 -52.39 44.85 -6.41
C PHE A 11 -53.75 44.21 -6.12
N GLY A 12 -53.83 42.88 -6.19
CA GLY A 12 -54.91 42.07 -5.63
C GLY A 12 -54.41 41.21 -4.45
N LEU A 13 -55.08 41.29 -3.30
CA LEU A 13 -54.75 40.49 -2.11
C LEU A 13 -55.32 39.06 -2.23
N SER A 14 -54.63 38.21 -3.00
CA SER A 14 -54.91 36.77 -3.06
C SER A 14 -54.15 36.03 -1.97
N SER A 15 -54.89 35.38 -1.05
CA SER A 15 -54.32 34.52 -0.01
C SER A 15 -53.64 33.29 -0.62
N ILE A 16 -52.31 33.33 -0.76
CA ILE A 16 -51.53 32.18 -1.21
C ILE A 16 -51.55 31.13 -0.09
N LEU A 17 -52.35 30.08 -0.27
CA LEU A 17 -52.25 28.87 0.53
C LEU A 17 -50.92 28.19 0.17
N LEU A 18 -49.88 28.43 0.97
CA LEU A 18 -48.59 27.78 0.77
C LEU A 18 -48.71 26.31 1.20
N VAL A 19 -49.14 25.45 0.26
CA VAL A 19 -49.10 23.99 0.44
C VAL A 19 -47.64 23.59 0.49
N ALA A 20 -47.09 23.56 1.71
CA ALA A 20 -45.77 23.02 1.99
C ALA A 20 -45.80 21.51 1.78
N SER A 21 -45.70 21.09 0.53
CA SER A 21 -45.46 19.70 0.14
C SER A 21 -44.10 19.28 0.67
N THR A 22 -44.09 18.76 1.90
CA THR A 22 -42.93 18.11 2.49
C THR A 22 -42.61 16.87 1.66
N VAL A 23 -41.79 17.06 0.63
CA VAL A 23 -41.05 15.98 0.00
C VAL A 23 -40.06 15.51 1.04
N SER A 24 -40.53 14.62 1.92
CA SER A 24 -39.68 13.79 2.75
C SER A 24 -38.87 12.91 1.81
N ALA A 25 -37.72 13.44 1.39
CA ALA A 25 -36.64 12.64 0.86
C ALA A 25 -36.30 11.63 1.95
N LEU A 26 -36.86 10.42 1.83
CA LEU A 26 -36.41 9.27 2.57
C LEU A 26 -34.92 9.15 2.24
N ALA A 27 -34.08 9.50 3.21
CA ALA A 27 -32.67 9.19 3.12
C ALA A 27 -32.58 7.68 3.01
N THR A 28 -32.26 7.19 1.81
CA THR A 28 -32.16 5.75 1.55
C THR A 28 -30.92 5.24 2.28
N THR A 29 -31.06 4.96 3.58
CA THR A 29 -30.04 4.33 4.43
C THR A 29 -29.94 2.84 4.11
N ALA A 30 -29.92 2.52 2.82
CA ALA A 30 -29.26 1.33 2.34
C ALA A 30 -27.77 1.56 2.54
N ASN A 31 -27.23 1.05 3.65
CA ASN A 31 -25.83 0.63 3.66
C ASN A 31 -25.71 -0.57 2.71
N SER A 32 -25.76 -0.30 1.40
CA SER A 32 -25.46 -1.27 0.37
C SER A 32 -23.98 -1.58 0.49
N VAL A 33 -23.65 -2.62 1.25
CA VAL A 33 -22.32 -3.19 1.25
C VAL A 33 -22.07 -3.65 -0.18
N ASP A 34 -21.13 -3.01 -0.86
CA ASP A 34 -20.69 -3.44 -2.18
C ASP A 34 -20.08 -4.83 -2.05
N THR A 35 -20.85 -5.85 -2.42
CA THR A 35 -20.35 -7.21 -2.58
C THR A 35 -19.28 -7.19 -3.66
N TYR A 36 -18.16 -7.84 -3.47
CA TYR A 36 -17.17 -8.11 -4.53
C TYR A 36 -17.04 -9.61 -4.75
N ASP A 37 -16.70 -9.98 -5.98
CA ASP A 37 -16.51 -11.38 -6.35
C ASP A 37 -15.15 -11.88 -5.83
N TYR A 38 -14.16 -10.97 -5.76
CA TYR A 38 -12.87 -11.15 -5.11
C TYR A 38 -12.46 -9.90 -4.32
N VAL A 39 -11.85 -10.10 -3.15
CA VAL A 39 -11.16 -9.05 -2.39
C VAL A 39 -9.69 -9.45 -2.28
N ILE A 40 -8.81 -8.63 -2.87
CA ILE A 40 -7.35 -8.83 -2.87
C ILE A 40 -6.75 -7.89 -1.83
N VAL A 41 -5.90 -8.42 -0.94
CA VAL A 41 -5.27 -7.67 0.14
C VAL A 41 -3.77 -7.57 -0.13
N GLY A 42 -3.28 -6.35 -0.33
CA GLY A 42 -1.93 -6.02 -0.77
C GLY A 42 -1.82 -5.93 -2.30
N SER A 43 -1.42 -4.77 -2.81
CA SER A 43 -1.20 -4.46 -4.23
C SER A 43 0.19 -4.86 -4.75
N GLY A 44 1.01 -5.48 -3.89
CA GLY A 44 2.38 -5.91 -4.18
C GLY A 44 2.52 -6.94 -5.32
N PRO A 45 3.74 -7.45 -5.58
CA PRO A 45 4.09 -8.17 -6.82
C PRO A 45 3.19 -9.36 -7.22
N GLY A 46 2.52 -10.02 -6.28
CA GLY A 46 1.51 -11.04 -6.58
C GLY A 46 0.08 -10.49 -6.70
N GLY A 47 -0.32 -9.60 -5.79
CA GLY A 47 -1.69 -9.12 -5.66
C GLY A 47 -2.12 -8.14 -6.74
N GLY A 48 -1.25 -7.20 -7.14
CA GLY A 48 -1.52 -6.26 -8.23
C GLY A 48 -1.85 -6.95 -9.56
N PRO A 49 -0.96 -7.84 -10.09
CA PRO A 49 -1.24 -8.61 -11.31
C PRO A 49 -2.47 -9.52 -11.19
N LEU A 50 -2.70 -10.14 -10.03
CA LEU A 50 -3.89 -10.96 -9.78
C LEU A 50 -5.17 -10.13 -9.89
N ALA A 51 -5.24 -8.98 -9.21
CA ALA A 51 -6.40 -8.10 -9.23
C ALA A 51 -6.71 -7.58 -10.65
N VAL A 52 -5.68 -7.19 -11.41
CA VAL A 52 -5.80 -6.76 -12.81
C VAL A 52 -6.32 -7.90 -13.69
N ASN A 53 -5.82 -9.13 -13.53
CA ASN A 53 -6.26 -10.27 -14.33
C ASN A 53 -7.70 -10.69 -14.03
N LEU A 54 -8.11 -10.68 -12.76
CA LEU A 54 -9.50 -10.96 -12.35
C LEU A 54 -10.48 -9.91 -12.87
N ALA A 55 -10.14 -8.62 -12.76
CA ALA A 55 -10.93 -7.53 -13.32
C ALA A 55 -11.05 -7.63 -14.86
N ARG A 56 -9.98 -8.01 -15.56
CA ARG A 56 -9.99 -8.21 -17.02
C ARG A 56 -10.74 -9.47 -17.46
N ALA A 57 -10.92 -10.45 -16.57
CA ALA A 57 -11.83 -11.59 -16.77
C ALA A 57 -13.30 -11.25 -16.49
N GLY A 58 -13.61 -10.02 -16.06
CA GLY A 58 -14.97 -9.52 -15.81
C GLY A 58 -15.44 -9.63 -14.36
N PHE A 59 -14.59 -10.08 -13.43
CA PHE A 59 -14.95 -10.18 -12.01
C PHE A 59 -14.84 -8.83 -11.30
N ARG A 60 -15.86 -8.50 -10.50
CA ARG A 60 -15.91 -7.28 -9.69
C ARG A 60 -14.95 -7.44 -8.53
N THR A 61 -13.76 -6.87 -8.70
CA THR A 61 -12.60 -7.12 -7.84
C THR A 61 -12.27 -5.88 -7.02
N LEU A 62 -12.24 -6.01 -5.69
CA LEU A 62 -11.72 -5.00 -4.79
C LEU A 62 -10.24 -5.26 -4.53
N LEU A 63 -9.41 -4.22 -4.61
CA LEU A 63 -8.02 -4.25 -4.16
C LEU A 63 -7.88 -3.32 -2.96
N LEU A 64 -7.34 -3.84 -1.86
CA LEU A 64 -7.02 -3.09 -0.64
C LEU A 64 -5.50 -3.00 -0.49
N GLU A 65 -4.98 -1.79 -0.32
CA GLU A 65 -3.59 -1.54 0.06
C GLU A 65 -3.56 -0.85 1.43
N ALA A 66 -2.49 -1.07 2.20
CA ALA A 66 -2.29 -0.51 3.54
C ALA A 66 -1.36 0.72 3.54
N GLY A 67 -0.64 0.97 2.43
CA GLY A 67 0.10 2.19 2.16
C GLY A 67 -0.62 3.15 1.20
N ASP A 68 -0.01 4.31 0.98
CA ASP A 68 -0.50 5.37 0.07
C ASP A 68 -0.14 5.08 -1.41
N ASP A 69 -0.53 5.99 -2.32
CA ASP A 69 -0.14 5.94 -3.74
C ASP A 69 1.03 6.91 -4.05
N ASP A 70 2.25 6.46 -3.80
CA ASP A 70 3.48 7.17 -4.18
C ASP A 70 3.93 6.89 -5.63
N SER A 71 3.07 6.34 -6.50
CA SER A 71 3.45 5.97 -7.88
C SER A 71 3.88 7.17 -8.74
N ALA A 72 3.53 8.40 -8.37
CA ALA A 72 3.95 9.64 -9.03
C ALA A 72 5.21 10.29 -8.43
N ALA A 73 5.78 9.76 -7.34
CA ALA A 73 6.89 10.40 -6.64
C ALA A 73 8.24 10.23 -7.36
N MET A 74 9.13 11.22 -7.29
CA MET A 74 10.45 11.14 -7.94
C MET A 74 11.32 10.01 -7.36
N ILE A 75 11.15 9.71 -6.07
CA ILE A 75 11.89 8.68 -5.32
C ILE A 75 11.47 7.24 -5.65
N THR A 76 10.26 7.06 -6.17
CA THR A 76 9.71 5.76 -6.64
C THR A 76 9.94 5.57 -8.16
N ASN A 77 10.08 6.65 -8.92
CA ASN A 77 10.29 6.61 -10.37
C ASN A 77 11.78 6.58 -10.80
N ALA A 78 12.71 6.94 -9.92
CA ALA A 78 14.14 6.93 -10.20
C ALA A 78 14.91 6.03 -9.22
N ILE A 79 15.31 4.84 -9.68
CA ILE A 79 16.01 3.80 -8.89
C ILE A 79 17.23 4.36 -8.12
N ALA A 80 17.94 5.33 -8.70
CA ALA A 80 19.10 5.97 -8.07
C ALA A 80 18.77 6.83 -6.82
N LEU A 81 17.49 7.08 -6.54
CA LEU A 81 16.99 7.82 -5.37
C LEU A 81 16.32 6.91 -4.33
N THR A 82 15.98 5.67 -4.70
CA THR A 82 15.23 4.73 -3.87
C THR A 82 16.09 4.22 -2.71
N ASN A 83 15.82 4.67 -1.48
CA ASN A 83 16.54 4.28 -0.27
C ASN A 83 15.61 3.55 0.72
N THR A 84 15.67 2.22 0.76
CA THR A 84 14.83 1.39 1.66
C THR A 84 15.22 1.44 3.14
N ALA A 85 16.35 2.04 3.50
CA ALA A 85 16.79 2.11 4.89
C ALA A 85 16.16 3.28 5.67
N ASP A 86 15.73 4.34 4.97
CA ASP A 86 15.37 5.65 5.56
C ASP A 86 14.09 6.27 4.95
N THR A 87 13.29 5.48 4.22
CA THR A 87 12.00 5.92 3.64
C THR A 87 10.82 5.36 4.40
N THR A 88 10.57 5.90 5.59
CA THR A 88 9.50 5.45 6.51
C THR A 88 8.08 5.58 5.95
N ALA A 89 7.85 6.50 5.01
CA ALA A 89 6.58 6.59 4.27
C ALA A 89 6.41 5.42 3.27
N LEU A 90 7.48 5.03 2.58
CA LEU A 90 7.45 4.02 1.51
C LEU A 90 7.71 2.60 2.01
N THR A 91 8.10 2.41 3.29
CA THR A 91 8.52 1.11 3.82
C THR A 91 8.04 0.80 5.24
N TRP A 92 7.40 -0.34 5.39
CA TRP A 92 7.28 -1.03 6.67
C TRP A 92 8.68 -1.52 7.07
N THR A 93 9.28 -0.87 8.06
CA THR A 93 10.57 -1.30 8.63
C THR A 93 10.34 -2.32 9.76
N TYR A 94 10.48 -3.60 9.44
CA TYR A 94 10.53 -4.67 10.44
C TYR A 94 11.97 -4.88 10.95
N TRP A 95 12.09 -5.38 12.18
CA TRP A 95 13.37 -5.72 12.80
C TRP A 95 13.35 -7.20 13.18
N VAL A 96 14.29 -7.97 12.62
CA VAL A 96 14.35 -9.44 12.77
C VAL A 96 15.65 -9.92 13.41
N ARG A 97 15.69 -11.17 13.86
CA ARG A 97 16.91 -11.85 14.32
C ARG A 97 17.14 -13.08 13.43
N HIS A 98 18.39 -13.38 13.11
CA HIS A 98 18.74 -14.64 12.42
C HIS A 98 18.74 -15.85 13.37
N TYR A 99 18.95 -15.62 14.67
CA TYR A 99 19.10 -16.66 15.68
C TYR A 99 18.44 -16.23 16.99
N ASP A 100 18.02 -17.20 17.81
CA ASP A 100 17.60 -16.93 19.18
C ASP A 100 18.78 -16.63 20.12
N ASP A 101 19.95 -17.21 19.82
CA ASP A 101 21.20 -16.90 20.51
C ASP A 101 21.67 -15.47 20.18
N VAL A 102 21.76 -14.65 21.23
CA VAL A 102 22.21 -13.26 21.19
C VAL A 102 23.71 -13.15 20.91
N GLU A 103 24.55 -14.06 21.43
CA GLU A 103 26.00 -14.05 21.21
C GLU A 103 26.38 -14.57 19.81
N LEU A 104 25.55 -15.43 19.21
CA LEU A 104 25.64 -15.75 17.79
C LEU A 104 25.15 -14.57 16.92
N THR A 105 24.01 -13.96 17.27
CA THR A 105 23.47 -12.79 16.56
C THR A 105 24.46 -11.61 16.53
N LYS A 106 25.17 -11.35 17.64
CA LYS A 106 26.23 -10.32 17.75
C LYS A 106 27.39 -10.50 16.75
N LYS A 107 27.60 -11.67 16.15
CA LYS A 107 28.68 -11.90 15.17
C LYS A 107 28.29 -11.40 13.76
N TYR A 108 27.01 -11.11 13.52
CA TYR A 108 26.51 -10.67 12.23
C TYR A 108 26.99 -9.23 11.91
N GLN A 109 27.55 -9.05 10.70
CA GLN A 109 28.22 -7.81 10.31
C GLN A 109 27.27 -6.64 10.01
N HIS A 110 25.98 -6.93 9.79
CA HIS A 110 24.95 -5.92 9.52
C HIS A 110 23.85 -5.93 10.59
N LEU A 111 24.23 -6.22 11.84
CA LEU A 111 23.34 -6.07 12.99
C LEU A 111 23.18 -4.58 13.31
N THR A 112 21.95 -4.12 13.48
CA THR A 112 21.64 -2.74 13.82
C THR A 112 21.47 -2.58 15.33
N TRP A 113 22.09 -1.52 15.84
CA TRP A 113 22.13 -1.12 17.23
C TRP A 113 21.54 0.27 17.40
N ARG A 114 20.90 0.54 18.53
CA ARG A 114 20.44 1.87 18.94
C ARG A 114 21.43 2.44 19.95
N LEU A 115 21.96 3.61 19.64
CA LEU A 115 22.87 4.34 20.52
C LEU A 115 22.09 5.06 21.63
N PRO A 116 22.72 5.42 22.77
CA PRO A 116 22.05 6.16 23.85
C PRO A 116 21.42 7.51 23.46
N ASN A 117 21.80 8.09 22.32
CA ASN A 117 21.19 9.30 21.77
C ASN A 117 20.03 9.03 20.80
N GLY A 118 19.59 7.78 20.67
CA GLY A 118 18.49 7.34 19.79
C GLY A 118 18.91 6.94 18.38
N ASN A 119 20.08 7.39 17.90
CA ASN A 119 20.58 7.11 16.55
C ASN A 119 20.81 5.61 16.32
N LEU A 120 20.78 5.19 15.05
CA LEU A 120 21.15 3.83 14.66
C LEU A 120 22.64 3.74 14.27
N TRP A 121 23.24 2.58 14.55
CA TRP A 121 24.58 2.19 14.11
C TRP A 121 24.55 0.74 13.63
N VAL A 122 25.37 0.39 12.63
CA VAL A 122 25.35 -0.95 12.00
C VAL A 122 26.75 -1.57 12.07
N GLY A 123 26.83 -2.79 12.61
CA GLY A 123 28.08 -3.54 12.73
C GLY A 123 28.00 -4.71 13.72
N PRO A 124 29.06 -5.52 13.83
CA PRO A 124 29.12 -6.62 14.78
C PRO A 124 29.27 -6.11 16.22
N GLY A 125 28.81 -6.91 17.19
CA GLY A 125 28.89 -6.61 18.62
C GLY A 125 30.30 -6.52 19.19
N SER A 126 31.32 -6.99 18.46
CA SER A 126 32.74 -6.79 18.78
C SER A 126 33.22 -5.35 18.61
N SER A 127 32.45 -4.50 17.91
CA SER A 127 32.75 -3.07 17.72
C SER A 127 31.55 -2.15 17.99
N ALA A 128 30.48 -2.68 18.60
CA ALA A 128 29.32 -1.89 19.01
C ALA A 128 29.70 -0.81 20.04
N PRO A 129 29.25 0.45 19.88
CA PRO A 129 29.54 1.52 20.83
C PRO A 129 29.03 1.23 22.25
N ALA A 130 29.72 1.78 23.26
CA ALA A 130 29.35 1.58 24.66
C ALA A 130 27.94 2.10 24.96
N GLY A 131 27.12 1.26 25.61
CA GLY A 131 25.71 1.55 25.91
C GLY A 131 24.76 1.41 24.72
N ALA A 132 25.20 0.89 23.58
CA ALA A 132 24.31 0.60 22.45
C ALA A 132 23.50 -0.70 22.69
N GLU A 133 22.21 -0.66 22.38
CA GLU A 133 21.28 -1.79 22.50
C GLU A 133 21.00 -2.44 21.14
N ILE A 134 20.77 -3.75 21.09
CA ILE A 134 20.46 -4.45 19.83
C ILE A 134 19.03 -4.12 19.39
N VAL A 135 18.87 -3.63 18.16
CA VAL A 135 17.54 -3.48 17.52
C VAL A 135 17.20 -4.73 16.73
N GLY A 136 18.19 -5.31 16.04
CA GLY A 136 18.02 -6.46 15.14
C GLY A 136 18.55 -6.15 13.75
N ILE A 137 18.07 -6.88 12.75
CA ILE A 137 18.44 -6.74 11.34
C ILE A 137 17.26 -6.07 10.62
N GLN A 138 17.54 -5.04 9.83
CA GLN A 138 16.50 -4.30 9.11
C GLN A 138 15.89 -5.18 8.01
N TYR A 139 14.57 -5.30 7.99
CA TYR A 139 13.84 -6.04 6.96
C TYR A 139 12.75 -5.14 6.35
N PRO A 140 13.11 -4.21 5.44
CA PRO A 140 12.17 -3.27 4.85
C PRO A 140 11.23 -3.96 3.84
N ARG A 141 9.97 -3.55 3.83
CA ARG A 141 8.93 -4.02 2.90
C ARG A 141 8.14 -2.83 2.36
N GLY A 142 7.89 -2.76 1.05
CA GLY A 142 7.20 -1.61 0.45
C GLY A 142 5.80 -1.39 1.05
N ALA A 143 5.48 -0.14 1.34
CA ALA A 143 4.27 0.36 1.99
C ALA A 143 3.59 1.42 1.11
N THR A 144 3.35 1.07 -0.15
CA THR A 144 2.78 1.93 -1.20
C THR A 144 2.02 1.04 -2.18
N LEU A 145 1.16 1.62 -3.02
CA LEU A 145 0.64 0.97 -4.24
C LEU A 145 1.80 0.31 -5.02
N GLY A 146 1.67 -0.97 -5.37
CA GLY A 146 2.72 -1.80 -5.99
C GLY A 146 3.71 -2.43 -4.99
N GLY A 147 3.67 -2.04 -3.72
CA GLY A 147 4.41 -2.63 -2.60
C GLY A 147 5.92 -2.75 -2.83
N SER A 148 6.50 -3.90 -2.47
CA SER A 148 7.94 -4.15 -2.64
C SER A 148 8.45 -4.14 -4.09
N SER A 149 7.58 -4.01 -5.11
CA SER A 149 8.01 -3.79 -6.50
C SER A 149 8.54 -2.37 -6.74
N ILE A 150 8.04 -1.39 -5.98
CA ILE A 150 8.39 0.03 -6.12
C ILE A 150 9.71 0.38 -5.41
N VAL A 151 10.07 -0.39 -4.38
CA VAL A 151 11.23 -0.09 -3.50
C VAL A 151 12.37 -1.11 -3.64
N ASN A 152 12.36 -1.97 -4.66
CA ASN A 152 13.47 -2.90 -4.92
C ASN A 152 14.51 -2.32 -5.90
N SER A 153 15.60 -3.04 -6.11
CA SER A 153 16.72 -2.60 -6.96
C SER A 153 16.51 -2.89 -8.47
N ALA A 154 15.28 -3.13 -8.91
CA ALA A 154 14.85 -3.49 -10.28
C ALA A 154 15.53 -4.74 -10.92
N LEU A 155 16.40 -5.45 -10.19
CA LEU A 155 17.12 -6.61 -10.69
C LEU A 155 16.14 -7.74 -11.04
N THR A 156 16.10 -8.11 -12.31
CA THR A 156 15.27 -9.21 -12.82
C THR A 156 16.17 -10.40 -13.18
N VAL A 157 15.95 -11.53 -12.50
CA VAL A 157 16.62 -12.82 -12.75
C VAL A 157 15.54 -13.89 -12.74
N LEU A 158 15.54 -14.78 -13.74
CA LEU A 158 14.66 -15.94 -13.76
C LEU A 158 15.29 -17.08 -12.95
N PRO A 159 14.51 -17.85 -12.16
CA PRO A 159 15.02 -19.05 -11.49
C PRO A 159 15.43 -20.12 -12.50
N ALA A 160 16.23 -21.09 -12.06
CA ALA A 160 16.67 -22.19 -12.91
C ALA A 160 15.53 -23.22 -13.10
N ASN A 161 15.56 -23.97 -14.21
CA ASN A 161 14.57 -25.03 -14.47
C ASN A 161 14.54 -26.09 -13.36
N SER A 162 15.65 -26.30 -12.66
CA SER A 162 15.75 -27.16 -11.47
C SER A 162 14.88 -26.70 -10.30
N ASP A 163 14.62 -25.40 -10.18
CA ASP A 163 13.86 -24.82 -9.08
C ASP A 163 12.36 -25.09 -9.29
N TRP A 164 11.90 -24.99 -10.54
CA TRP A 164 10.57 -25.40 -10.99
C TRP A 164 10.36 -26.92 -10.85
N ASP A 165 11.30 -27.74 -11.34
CA ASP A 165 11.27 -29.19 -11.14
C ASP A 165 11.30 -29.56 -9.64
N TYR A 166 11.98 -28.80 -8.79
CA TYR A 166 11.95 -29.00 -7.33
C TYR A 166 10.58 -28.68 -6.73
N ILE A 167 10.00 -27.51 -7.03
CA ILE A 167 8.66 -27.13 -6.54
C ILE A 167 7.62 -28.18 -6.96
N LYS A 168 7.60 -28.54 -8.25
CA LYS A 168 6.74 -29.60 -8.81
C LYS A 168 6.84 -30.90 -8.00
N ASN A 169 8.05 -31.39 -7.75
CA ASN A 169 8.27 -32.65 -7.04
C ASN A 169 7.94 -32.55 -5.53
N LEU A 170 8.00 -31.36 -4.94
CA LEU A 170 7.65 -31.10 -3.55
C LEU A 170 6.14 -31.01 -3.33
N THR A 171 5.39 -30.44 -4.29
CA THR A 171 3.93 -30.27 -4.22
C THR A 171 3.15 -31.46 -4.80
N GLY A 172 3.76 -32.21 -5.73
CA GLY A 172 3.08 -33.24 -6.52
C GLY A 172 2.20 -32.68 -7.65
N ASP A 173 2.34 -31.39 -7.96
CA ASP A 173 1.52 -30.65 -8.94
C ASP A 173 2.31 -30.42 -10.23
N ASP A 174 1.88 -31.08 -11.32
CA ASP A 174 2.50 -30.98 -12.64
C ASP A 174 2.49 -29.57 -13.26
N SER A 175 1.64 -28.66 -12.78
CA SER A 175 1.46 -27.33 -13.39
C SER A 175 2.59 -26.32 -13.11
N TRP A 176 3.56 -26.69 -12.27
CA TRP A 176 4.74 -25.87 -11.95
C TRP A 176 5.88 -25.97 -12.97
N LYS A 177 5.66 -26.54 -14.16
CA LYS A 177 6.70 -26.85 -15.16
C LYS A 177 6.44 -26.26 -16.55
#